data_AF-A0A1V5YX35-F1
#
_entry.id   AF-A0A1V5YX35-F1
#
_cell.length_a   1.000
_cell.length_b   1.000
_cell.length_c   1.000
_cell.angle_alpha   90.00
_cell.angle_beta   90.00
_cell.angle_gamma   90.00
#
_symmetry.space_group_name_H-M   'P 1'
#
loop_
_entity.id
_entity.type
_entity.pdbx_description
1 polymer ?
#
loop_
_entity_poly.entity_id
_entity_poly.type
_entity_poly.pdbx_seq_one_letter_code
_entity_poly.pdbx_strand_id
1 'polypeptide(L)'
;MVAADKGKVPATLRAGETEVTGYSFNRLFRLEDGSEVFGRGGGDKAVLGNAGPIDPSLQTLSAVDMEGNLIALMVNFALHPDVIGGGSADFVSADWPGLLGDTISSVYGEKVVTLLLQGTCGDINHCTHDETALPRGGPAKSLQLGRALAGAAMVALERAEPMTDTTLAVASNILFVPYYTRDAAFFEQLDALEKKGTTDPMDQSVIRRGREWPHDNQMAEVPVQVLRIGDVGLVALPAEIFVRIGFEIKEWSKAPRTFVVELANDGVSSYVPDLDHADRGAYGQKPILSRWLDSGAGRHMADAAIQLLYQVFVKAAE
;
A
#
# COMPACT_ATOMS: atom_id res chain seq x y z
N MET A 1 29.50 4.11 8.50
CA MET A 1 29.17 2.88 7.75
C MET A 1 28.26 1.98 8.60
N VAL A 2 27.04 1.73 8.13
CA VAL A 2 26.03 0.90 8.81
C VAL A 2 26.29 -0.60 8.59
N ALA A 3 25.58 -1.48 9.32
CA ALA A 3 25.82 -2.94 9.31
C ALA A 3 25.73 -3.57 7.90
N ALA A 4 24.73 -3.18 7.10
CA ALA A 4 24.56 -3.69 5.74
C ALA A 4 25.77 -3.39 4.83
N ASP A 5 26.36 -2.20 4.94
CA ASP A 5 27.52 -1.83 4.13
C ASP A 5 28.77 -2.64 4.50
N LYS A 6 28.94 -2.97 5.79
CA LYS A 6 30.02 -3.83 6.26
C LYS A 6 29.84 -5.30 5.85
N GLY A 7 28.61 -5.73 5.61
CA GLY A 7 28.25 -7.12 5.27
C GLY A 7 28.11 -7.40 3.77
N LYS A 8 28.59 -6.51 2.89
CA LYS A 8 28.49 -6.71 1.44
C LYS A 8 29.25 -7.96 1.00
N VAL A 9 28.61 -8.76 0.17
CA VAL A 9 29.16 -9.94 -0.49
C VAL A 9 28.74 -9.96 -1.96
N PRO A 10 29.49 -10.63 -2.86
CA PRO A 10 29.01 -10.93 -4.19
C PRO A 10 27.71 -11.73 -4.12
N ALA A 11 26.70 -11.30 -4.87
CA ALA A 11 25.40 -11.95 -4.91
C ALA A 11 24.76 -11.81 -6.30
N THR A 12 23.88 -12.75 -6.61
CA THR A 12 23.00 -12.71 -7.76
C THR A 12 21.61 -12.26 -7.32
N LEU A 13 21.01 -11.33 -8.04
CA LEU A 13 19.62 -10.91 -7.81
C LEU A 13 18.66 -11.77 -8.63
N ARG A 14 17.49 -12.09 -8.07
CA ARG A 14 16.41 -12.80 -8.78
C ARG A 14 15.07 -12.16 -8.49
N ALA A 15 14.31 -11.86 -9.54
CA ALA A 15 12.98 -11.25 -9.41
C ALA A 15 11.88 -12.28 -9.69
N GLY A 16 11.04 -12.54 -8.69
CA GLY A 16 9.96 -13.52 -8.74
C GLY A 16 8.57 -12.88 -8.65
N GLU A 17 7.55 -13.62 -9.07
CA GLU A 17 6.15 -13.23 -8.89
C GLU A 17 5.26 -14.46 -8.78
N THR A 18 4.21 -14.36 -7.97
CA THR A 18 3.06 -15.26 -7.98
C THR A 18 1.78 -14.47 -7.72
N GLU A 19 0.63 -15.04 -8.08
CA GLU A 19 -0.67 -14.51 -7.69
C GLU A 19 -1.13 -15.10 -6.35
N VAL A 20 -1.74 -14.26 -5.52
CA VAL A 20 -2.32 -14.62 -4.22
C VAL A 20 -3.72 -14.03 -4.12
N THR A 21 -4.73 -14.90 -4.01
CA THR A 21 -6.13 -14.52 -3.85
C THR A 21 -6.74 -15.11 -2.57
N GLY A 22 -7.82 -14.52 -2.07
CA GLY A 22 -8.55 -15.04 -0.90
C GLY A 22 -7.96 -14.64 0.47
N TYR A 23 -6.93 -13.81 0.48
CA TYR A 23 -6.33 -13.23 1.69
C TYR A 23 -6.51 -11.72 1.79
N SER A 24 -6.55 -11.05 0.64
CA SER A 24 -6.81 -9.61 0.48
C SER A 24 -8.22 -9.40 -0.06
N PHE A 25 -8.89 -8.35 0.40
CA PHE A 25 -10.25 -7.99 0.03
C PHE A 25 -10.35 -6.47 -0.09
N ASN A 26 -11.01 -5.97 -1.14
CA ASN A 26 -11.32 -4.55 -1.19
C ASN A 26 -12.26 -4.19 -0.03
N ARG A 27 -12.00 -3.07 0.64
CA ARG A 27 -12.73 -2.64 1.84
C ARG A 27 -13.77 -1.57 1.57
N LEU A 28 -13.99 -1.26 0.30
CA LEU A 28 -15.10 -0.46 -0.20
C LEU A 28 -16.14 -1.39 -0.83
N PHE A 29 -17.41 -1.09 -0.60
CA PHE A 29 -18.52 -1.92 -1.04
C PHE A 29 -19.59 -1.11 -1.75
N ARG A 30 -20.15 -1.68 -2.81
CA ARG A 30 -21.25 -1.10 -3.57
C ARG A 30 -22.58 -1.48 -2.95
N LEU A 31 -23.48 -0.51 -2.80
CA LEU A 31 -24.85 -0.71 -2.29
C LEU A 31 -25.86 -0.74 -3.45
N GLU A 32 -27.06 -1.26 -3.17
CA GLU A 32 -28.13 -1.42 -4.15
C GLU A 32 -28.61 -0.12 -4.81
N ASP A 33 -28.42 1.03 -4.14
CA ASP A 33 -28.78 2.35 -4.65
C ASP A 33 -27.66 3.03 -5.43
N GLY A 34 -26.53 2.34 -5.62
CA GLY A 34 -25.36 2.87 -6.30
C GLY A 34 -24.48 3.77 -5.43
N SER A 35 -24.70 3.85 -4.12
CA SER A 35 -23.71 4.46 -3.21
C SER A 35 -22.62 3.45 -2.81
N GLU A 36 -21.53 3.98 -2.25
CA GLU A 36 -20.42 3.17 -1.72
C GLU A 36 -20.22 3.39 -0.23
N VAL A 37 -19.81 2.35 0.47
CA VAL A 37 -19.53 2.38 1.91
C VAL A 37 -18.18 1.74 2.23
N PHE A 38 -17.57 2.21 3.31
CA PHE A 38 -16.33 1.67 3.84
C PHE A 38 -16.60 0.66 4.95
N GLY A 39 -15.89 -0.47 4.91
CA GLY A 39 -15.99 -1.51 5.93
C GLY A 39 -17.29 -2.30 5.85
N ARG A 40 -17.67 -2.95 6.97
CA ARG A 40 -18.88 -3.78 7.02
C ARG A 40 -20.10 -2.94 7.38
N GLY A 41 -20.99 -2.73 6.41
CA GLY A 41 -22.37 -2.30 6.69
C GLY A 41 -22.93 -1.33 5.65
N GLY A 42 -24.05 -1.68 5.02
CA GLY A 42 -24.87 -0.78 4.21
C GLY A 42 -25.98 -0.07 5.02
N GLY A 43 -25.98 -0.20 6.35
CA GLY A 43 -27.13 0.14 7.18
C GLY A 43 -28.31 -0.75 6.79
N ASP A 44 -29.41 -0.11 6.39
CA ASP A 44 -30.62 -0.80 5.92
C ASP A 44 -30.55 -1.24 4.44
N LYS A 45 -29.47 -0.91 3.73
CA LYS A 45 -29.29 -1.19 2.30
C LYS A 45 -28.52 -2.49 2.06
N ALA A 46 -28.90 -3.20 1.01
CA ALA A 46 -28.18 -4.40 0.59
C ALA A 46 -26.77 -4.06 0.04
N VAL A 47 -25.77 -4.82 0.49
CA VAL A 47 -24.40 -4.80 -0.05
C VAL A 47 -24.35 -5.73 -1.26
N LEU A 48 -23.99 -5.19 -2.43
CA LEU A 48 -23.90 -5.95 -3.68
C LEU A 48 -22.55 -6.65 -3.85
N GLY A 49 -21.48 -6.08 -3.31
CA GLY A 49 -20.12 -6.62 -3.43
C GLY A 49 -19.04 -5.54 -3.31
N ASN A 50 -17.80 -5.92 -3.57
CA ASN A 50 -16.64 -5.02 -3.54
C ASN A 50 -16.77 -3.90 -4.59
N ALA A 51 -16.42 -2.67 -4.23
CA ALA A 51 -16.42 -1.50 -5.11
C ALA A 51 -15.08 -1.30 -5.87
N GLY A 52 -14.07 -2.12 -5.57
CA GLY A 52 -12.78 -2.08 -6.25
C GLY A 52 -12.11 -3.45 -6.33
N PRO A 53 -11.03 -3.55 -7.12
CA PRO A 53 -10.25 -4.78 -7.22
C PRO A 53 -9.37 -4.97 -5.98
N ILE A 54 -8.62 -6.08 -5.98
CA ILE A 54 -7.41 -6.25 -5.18
C ILE A 54 -6.22 -6.32 -6.14
N ASP A 55 -5.00 -6.10 -5.64
CA ASP A 55 -3.79 -6.50 -6.34
C ASP A 55 -3.35 -7.87 -5.83
N PRO A 56 -3.53 -8.96 -6.64
CA PRO A 56 -3.15 -10.30 -6.23
C PRO A 56 -1.64 -10.55 -6.39
N SER A 57 -0.89 -9.65 -7.03
CA SER A 57 0.52 -9.87 -7.32
C SER A 57 1.36 -9.80 -6.04
N LEU A 58 1.98 -10.92 -5.69
CA LEU A 58 3.07 -10.98 -4.72
C LEU A 58 4.38 -11.09 -5.49
N GLN A 59 5.21 -10.05 -5.37
CA GLN A 59 6.49 -9.97 -6.06
C GLN A 59 7.64 -10.13 -5.07
N THR A 60 8.74 -10.74 -5.52
CA THR A 60 9.94 -10.93 -4.72
C THR A 60 11.18 -10.44 -5.44
N LEU A 61 12.13 -9.89 -4.70
CA LEU A 61 13.50 -9.65 -5.16
C LEU A 61 14.45 -10.28 -4.14
N SER A 62 15.13 -11.34 -4.53
CA SER A 62 16.06 -12.05 -3.67
C SER A 62 17.50 -11.77 -4.02
N ALA A 63 18.35 -11.79 -3.00
CA ALA A 63 19.81 -11.79 -3.13
C ALA A 63 20.33 -13.16 -2.70
N VAL A 64 21.01 -13.85 -3.61
CA VAL A 64 21.56 -15.20 -3.41
C VAL A 64 23.08 -15.13 -3.54
N ASP A 65 23.81 -15.68 -2.58
CA ASP A 65 25.28 -15.72 -2.64
C ASP A 65 25.79 -16.68 -3.72
N MET A 66 27.12 -16.74 -3.89
CA MET A 66 27.76 -17.59 -4.88
C MET A 66 27.73 -19.09 -4.53
N GLU A 67 27.36 -19.44 -3.30
CA GLU A 67 27.14 -20.83 -2.85
C GLU A 67 25.67 -21.28 -3.00
N GLY A 68 24.78 -20.36 -3.39
CA GLY A 68 23.35 -20.63 -3.57
C GLY A 68 22.49 -20.36 -2.34
N ASN A 69 23.04 -19.77 -1.26
CA ASN A 69 22.25 -19.45 -0.07
C ASN A 69 21.54 -18.12 -0.23
N LEU A 70 20.31 -18.06 0.26
CA LEU A 70 19.54 -16.81 0.35
C LEU A 70 20.18 -15.90 1.40
N ILE A 71 20.46 -14.66 1.03
CA ILE A 71 20.95 -13.62 1.95
C ILE A 71 19.79 -12.76 2.44
N ALA A 72 18.97 -12.30 1.50
CA ALA A 72 17.86 -11.40 1.77
C ALA A 72 16.73 -11.58 0.76
N LEU A 73 15.52 -11.27 1.19
CA LEU A 73 14.30 -11.32 0.38
C LEU A 73 13.50 -10.04 0.59
N MET A 74 13.33 -9.26 -0.48
CA MET A 74 12.29 -8.24 -0.52
C MET A 74 10.99 -8.88 -1.02
N VAL A 75 9.87 -8.53 -0.39
CA VAL A 75 8.52 -8.96 -0.79
C VAL A 75 7.68 -7.71 -0.99
N ASN A 76 6.99 -7.58 -2.13
CA ASN A 76 5.99 -6.52 -2.36
C ASN A 76 4.61 -7.15 -2.47
N PHE A 77 3.69 -6.74 -1.62
CA PHE A 77 2.32 -7.25 -1.60
C PHE A 77 1.36 -6.21 -1.01
N ALA A 78 0.16 -6.09 -1.59
CA ALA A 78 -0.85 -5.12 -1.17
C ALA A 78 -1.82 -5.72 -0.15
N LEU A 79 -1.57 -5.46 1.14
CA LEU A 79 -2.47 -5.84 2.24
C LEU A 79 -2.16 -5.05 3.51
N HIS A 80 -3.15 -4.33 4.06
CA HIS A 80 -2.99 -3.60 5.33
C HIS A 80 -2.41 -4.48 6.47
N PRO A 81 -1.40 -3.99 7.23
CA PRO A 81 -0.91 -4.65 8.44
C PRO A 81 -1.68 -4.17 9.69
N ASP A 82 -3.01 -4.25 9.65
CA ASP A 82 -3.93 -3.85 10.74
C ASP A 82 -4.66 -5.05 11.37
N VAL A 83 -4.13 -6.26 11.18
CA VAL A 83 -4.82 -7.54 11.46
C VAL A 83 -4.95 -7.81 12.95
N ILE A 84 -3.89 -7.56 13.72
CA ILE A 84 -3.91 -7.77 15.17
C ILE A 84 -4.98 -6.91 15.86
N GLY A 85 -5.30 -5.74 15.28
CA GLY A 85 -6.25 -4.77 15.81
C GLY A 85 -5.58 -3.77 16.75
N GLY A 86 -5.26 -2.57 16.24
CA GLY A 86 -4.49 -1.56 16.97
C GLY A 86 -5.23 -0.85 18.12
N GLY A 87 -6.56 -0.97 18.22
CA GLY A 87 -7.34 -0.28 19.25
C GLY A 87 -7.42 -1.00 20.60
N SER A 88 -7.11 -2.29 20.64
CA SER A 88 -7.32 -3.15 21.83
C SER A 88 -6.13 -4.06 22.16
N ALA A 89 -5.06 -4.01 21.38
CA ALA A 89 -3.85 -4.78 21.66
C ALA A 89 -3.09 -4.16 22.85
N ASP A 90 -2.63 -5.00 23.77
CA ASP A 90 -1.79 -4.66 24.92
C ASP A 90 -0.34 -5.13 24.75
N PHE A 91 0.05 -5.49 23.52
CA PHE A 91 1.38 -5.95 23.15
C PHE A 91 1.86 -5.32 21.84
N VAL A 92 3.18 -5.29 21.65
CA VAL A 92 3.81 -4.85 20.39
C VAL A 92 3.91 -6.03 19.44
N SER A 93 3.52 -5.81 18.18
CA SER A 93 3.58 -6.81 17.13
C SER A 93 4.00 -6.17 15.81
N ALA A 94 4.79 -6.90 15.02
CA ALA A 94 5.08 -6.56 13.62
C ALA A 94 4.01 -7.11 12.65
N ASP A 95 2.89 -7.61 13.19
CA ASP A 95 1.76 -8.21 12.47
C ASP A 95 2.21 -9.32 11.49
N TRP A 96 1.43 -9.60 10.46
CA TRP A 96 1.67 -10.62 9.46
C TRP A 96 2.98 -10.40 8.69
N PRO A 97 3.47 -9.15 8.46
CA PRO A 97 4.78 -8.93 7.87
C PRO A 97 5.91 -9.54 8.69
N GLY A 98 5.86 -9.38 10.02
CA GLY A 98 6.83 -10.00 10.93
C GLY A 98 6.78 -11.52 10.86
N LEU A 99 5.57 -12.10 10.92
CA LEU A 99 5.39 -13.55 10.86
C LEU A 99 5.76 -14.15 9.50
N LEU A 100 5.61 -13.39 8.41
CA LEU A 100 6.13 -13.74 7.09
C LEU A 100 7.66 -13.87 7.16
N GLY A 101 8.34 -12.85 7.69
CA GLY A 101 9.80 -12.84 7.84
C GLY A 101 10.34 -13.97 8.72
N ASP A 102 9.67 -14.24 9.85
CA ASP A 102 9.99 -15.37 10.74
C ASP A 102 9.85 -16.71 10.00
N THR A 103 8.77 -16.85 9.21
CA THR A 103 8.52 -18.08 8.44
C THR A 103 9.59 -18.29 7.36
N ILE A 104 9.96 -17.25 6.63
CA ILE A 104 11.04 -17.31 5.62
C ILE A 104 12.37 -17.70 6.30
N SER A 105 12.72 -17.06 7.41
CA SER A 105 13.97 -17.32 8.15
C SER A 105 14.01 -18.74 8.70
N SER A 106 12.87 -19.30 9.12
CA SER A 106 12.80 -20.69 9.59
C SER A 106 13.09 -21.74 8.51
N VAL A 107 12.91 -21.39 7.22
CA VAL A 107 13.15 -22.28 6.08
C VAL A 107 14.54 -22.08 5.48
N TYR A 108 14.97 -20.83 5.28
CA TYR A 108 16.21 -20.51 4.58
C TYR A 108 17.38 -20.17 5.51
N GLY A 109 17.12 -19.99 6.81
CA GLY A 109 18.12 -19.75 7.85
C GLY A 109 17.90 -18.46 8.62
N GLU A 110 18.18 -18.49 9.92
CA GLU A 110 17.97 -17.40 10.91
C GLU A 110 18.68 -16.07 10.58
N LYS A 111 19.61 -16.07 9.62
CA LYS A 111 20.34 -14.86 9.18
C LYS A 111 19.71 -14.18 7.98
N VAL A 112 18.72 -14.82 7.34
CA VAL A 112 18.04 -14.28 6.17
C VAL A 112 17.23 -13.06 6.58
N VAL A 113 17.46 -11.94 5.90
CA VAL A 113 16.70 -10.71 6.15
C VAL A 113 15.51 -10.65 5.20
N THR A 114 14.30 -10.59 5.74
CA THR A 114 13.08 -10.36 4.94
C THR A 114 12.60 -8.93 5.10
N LEU A 115 12.36 -8.24 3.98
CA LEU A 115 11.85 -6.87 3.94
C LEU A 115 10.51 -6.87 3.21
N LEU A 116 9.43 -6.54 3.91
CA LEU A 116 8.16 -6.25 3.26
C LEU A 116 8.18 -4.80 2.76
N LEU A 117 7.87 -4.64 1.47
CA LEU A 117 7.58 -3.38 0.82
C LEU A 117 6.07 -3.29 0.61
N GLN A 118 5.42 -2.37 1.30
CA GLN A 118 3.96 -2.29 1.32
C GLN A 118 3.42 -1.94 -0.07
N GLY A 119 2.61 -2.83 -0.67
CA GLY A 119 1.93 -2.56 -1.93
C GLY A 119 0.77 -1.58 -1.77
N THR A 120 0.25 -1.05 -2.88
CA THR A 120 -0.88 -0.09 -2.87
C THR A 120 -2.15 -0.72 -2.29
N CYS A 121 -2.37 -0.53 -1.00
CA CYS A 121 -3.40 -1.24 -0.25
C CYS A 121 -4.35 -0.28 0.47
N GLY A 122 -4.33 1.02 0.15
CA GLY A 122 -5.18 2.06 0.75
C GLY A 122 -6.68 1.72 0.78
N ASP A 123 -7.15 0.85 -0.11
CA ASP A 123 -8.52 0.32 -0.16
C ASP A 123 -8.60 -1.22 -0.05
N ILE A 124 -7.54 -1.89 0.41
CA ILE A 124 -7.44 -3.35 0.55
C ILE A 124 -7.18 -3.74 2.00
N ASN A 125 -7.94 -4.71 2.51
CA ASN A 125 -7.79 -5.23 3.87
C ASN A 125 -7.93 -6.77 3.93
N HIS A 126 -7.66 -7.38 5.09
CA HIS A 126 -7.64 -8.82 5.34
C HIS A 126 -9.04 -9.43 5.62
N CYS A 127 -10.05 -8.59 5.77
CA CYS A 127 -11.39 -8.96 6.18
C CYS A 127 -12.30 -9.33 4.99
N THR A 128 -12.61 -10.62 4.80
CA THR A 128 -13.63 -11.05 3.83
C THR A 128 -15.04 -10.63 4.24
N HIS A 129 -15.88 -10.19 3.31
CA HIS A 129 -17.29 -9.94 3.59
C HIS A 129 -18.05 -11.26 3.82
N ASP A 130 -17.68 -12.30 3.09
CA ASP A 130 -18.38 -13.59 3.07
C ASP A 130 -18.28 -14.33 4.41
N GLU A 131 -19.30 -15.14 4.68
CA GLU A 131 -19.29 -16.09 5.79
C GLU A 131 -18.11 -17.04 5.67
N THR A 132 -17.34 -17.17 6.75
CA THR A 132 -16.16 -18.04 6.76
C THR A 132 -15.90 -18.54 8.17
N ALA A 133 -15.43 -19.78 8.25
CA ALA A 133 -14.92 -20.39 9.49
C ALA A 133 -13.45 -20.00 9.77
N LEU A 134 -12.79 -19.30 8.84
CA LEU A 134 -11.41 -18.86 9.01
C LEU A 134 -11.33 -17.66 9.97
N PRO A 135 -10.17 -17.44 10.64
CA PRO A 135 -9.94 -16.24 11.42
C PRO A 135 -10.19 -14.98 10.58
N ARG A 136 -10.82 -13.97 11.19
CA ARG A 136 -11.14 -12.68 10.53
C ARG A 136 -10.30 -11.51 11.00
N GLY A 137 -9.54 -11.68 12.08
CA GLY A 137 -8.65 -10.68 12.68
C GLY A 137 -7.92 -11.29 13.88
N GLY A 138 -7.12 -10.48 14.56
CA GLY A 138 -6.32 -10.85 15.71
C GLY A 138 -5.13 -11.76 15.39
N PRO A 139 -4.44 -12.27 16.44
CA PRO A 139 -3.23 -13.09 16.30
C PRO A 139 -3.39 -14.31 15.40
N ALA A 140 -4.54 -14.98 15.45
CA ALA A 140 -4.80 -16.17 14.62
C ALA A 140 -4.84 -15.83 13.11
N LYS A 141 -5.41 -14.69 12.74
CA LYS A 141 -5.43 -14.24 11.34
C LYS A 141 -4.06 -13.76 10.88
N SER A 142 -3.34 -13.04 11.73
CA SER A 142 -1.99 -12.58 11.42
C SER A 142 -1.05 -13.78 11.20
N LEU A 143 -1.14 -14.83 12.04
CA LEU A 143 -0.42 -16.10 11.83
C LEU A 143 -0.81 -16.84 10.55
N GLN A 144 -2.11 -16.85 10.22
CA GLN A 144 -2.58 -17.44 8.96
C GLN A 144 -1.95 -16.73 7.75
N LEU A 145 -1.96 -15.38 7.76
CA LEU A 145 -1.42 -14.56 6.69
C LEU A 145 0.09 -14.71 6.57
N GLY A 146 0.83 -14.63 7.69
CA GLY A 146 2.29 -14.81 7.70
C GLY A 146 2.72 -16.12 7.05
N ARG A 147 2.04 -17.24 7.38
CA ARG A 147 2.32 -18.56 6.77
C ARG A 147 1.97 -18.62 5.28
N ALA A 148 0.77 -18.17 4.92
CA ALA A 148 0.29 -18.25 3.54
C ALA A 148 1.12 -17.39 2.59
N LEU A 149 1.42 -16.15 3.00
CA LEU A 149 2.19 -15.20 2.21
C LEU A 149 3.67 -15.56 2.16
N ALA A 150 4.24 -16.15 3.22
CA ALA A 150 5.57 -16.73 3.15
C ALA A 150 5.63 -17.90 2.15
N GLY A 151 4.64 -18.80 2.16
CA GLY A 151 4.56 -19.90 1.17
C GLY A 151 4.45 -19.38 -0.28
N ALA A 152 3.67 -18.34 -0.50
CA ALA A 152 3.59 -17.69 -1.82
C ALA A 152 4.92 -17.01 -2.21
N ALA A 153 5.57 -16.32 -1.28
CA ALA A 153 6.89 -15.72 -1.50
C ALA A 153 7.95 -16.79 -1.83
N MET A 154 7.91 -17.96 -1.19
CA MET A 154 8.75 -19.12 -1.53
C MET A 154 8.50 -19.59 -2.96
N VAL A 155 7.24 -19.72 -3.39
CA VAL A 155 6.91 -20.10 -4.78
C VAL A 155 7.47 -19.09 -5.79
N ALA A 156 7.30 -17.79 -5.53
CA ALA A 156 7.83 -16.73 -6.38
C ALA A 156 9.37 -16.76 -6.43
N LEU A 157 10.02 -16.92 -5.27
CA LEU A 157 11.47 -17.01 -5.11
C LEU A 157 12.07 -18.22 -5.85
N GLU A 158 11.55 -19.42 -5.63
CA GLU A 158 12.10 -20.67 -6.18
C GLU A 158 11.92 -20.79 -7.70
N ARG A 159 11.00 -20.01 -8.28
CA ARG A 159 10.80 -19.91 -9.74
C ARG A 159 11.58 -18.79 -10.39
N ALA A 160 12.19 -17.90 -9.62
CA ALA A 160 12.86 -16.73 -10.15
C ALA A 160 14.20 -17.09 -10.80
N GLU A 161 14.43 -16.59 -12.02
CA GLU A 161 15.69 -16.74 -12.73
C GLU A 161 16.71 -15.68 -12.27
N PRO A 162 18.02 -16.00 -12.32
CA PRO A 162 19.10 -15.02 -12.18
C PRO A 162 18.94 -13.83 -13.13
N MET A 163 18.92 -12.62 -12.56
CA MET A 163 19.01 -11.40 -13.36
C MET A 163 20.41 -11.27 -13.95
N THR A 164 20.47 -10.82 -15.21
CA THR A 164 21.74 -10.52 -15.90
C THR A 164 22.00 -9.03 -15.99
N ASP A 165 20.95 -8.20 -15.93
CA ASP A 165 21.06 -6.76 -15.82
C ASP A 165 21.44 -6.36 -14.38
N THR A 166 22.53 -5.60 -14.26
CA THR A 166 23.07 -5.10 -12.98
C THR A 166 22.95 -3.57 -12.87
N THR A 167 22.22 -2.94 -13.80
CA THR A 167 22.05 -1.48 -13.84
C THR A 167 21.38 -0.97 -12.58
N LEU A 168 21.98 0.04 -11.95
CA LEU A 168 21.38 0.80 -10.88
C LEU A 168 21.13 2.23 -11.37
N ALA A 169 19.91 2.72 -11.19
CA ALA A 169 19.57 4.10 -11.49
C ALA A 169 18.52 4.62 -10.51
N VAL A 170 18.48 5.94 -10.34
CA VAL A 170 17.52 6.62 -9.47
C VAL A 170 17.02 7.87 -10.17
N ALA A 171 15.73 8.15 -10.01
CA ALA A 171 15.13 9.42 -10.38
C ALA A 171 14.09 9.80 -9.33
N SER A 172 13.93 11.09 -9.06
CA SER A 172 12.92 11.60 -8.14
C SER A 172 12.35 12.92 -8.62
N ASN A 173 11.12 13.21 -8.19
CA ASN A 173 10.43 14.46 -8.42
C ASN A 173 9.66 14.87 -7.16
N ILE A 174 9.67 16.16 -6.82
CA ILE A 174 8.82 16.71 -5.77
C ILE A 174 7.67 17.42 -6.48
N LEU A 175 6.46 16.88 -6.34
CA LEU A 175 5.24 17.50 -6.86
C LEU A 175 4.72 18.52 -5.84
N PHE A 176 4.05 19.56 -6.33
CA PHE A 176 3.32 20.50 -5.49
C PHE A 176 1.83 20.26 -5.69
N VAL A 177 1.21 19.58 -4.74
CA VAL A 177 -0.21 19.19 -4.81
C VAL A 177 -0.99 19.97 -3.75
N PRO A 178 -2.10 20.65 -4.09
CA PRO A 178 -2.91 21.33 -3.10
C PRO A 178 -3.39 20.42 -1.97
N TYR A 179 -3.29 20.90 -0.74
CA TYR A 179 -4.08 20.37 0.35
C TYR A 179 -5.56 20.72 0.13
N TYR A 180 -6.45 19.89 0.69
CA TYR A 180 -7.86 20.21 0.76
C TYR A 180 -8.05 21.55 1.49
N THR A 181 -8.83 22.44 0.88
CA THR A 181 -9.21 23.72 1.47
C THR A 181 -10.66 23.66 1.90
N ARG A 182 -10.93 23.94 3.17
CA ARG A 182 -12.27 23.96 3.75
C ARG A 182 -13.07 25.10 3.11
N ASP A 183 -14.25 24.76 2.64
CA ASP A 183 -15.22 25.71 2.10
C ASP A 183 -16.43 25.88 3.03
N ALA A 184 -17.38 26.71 2.63
CA ALA A 184 -18.60 26.94 3.40
C ALA A 184 -19.40 25.66 3.63
N ALA A 185 -19.48 24.76 2.63
CA ALA A 185 -20.20 23.51 2.74
C ALA A 185 -19.56 22.56 3.78
N PHE A 186 -18.24 22.53 3.85
CA PHE A 186 -17.53 21.77 4.88
C PHE A 186 -17.81 22.31 6.28
N PHE A 187 -17.80 23.63 6.48
CA PHE A 187 -18.15 24.22 7.78
C PHE A 187 -19.60 23.95 8.18
N GLU A 188 -20.54 24.00 7.24
CA GLU A 188 -21.94 23.62 7.48
C GLU A 188 -22.06 22.15 7.91
N GLN A 189 -21.27 21.25 7.32
CA GLN A 189 -21.21 19.86 7.73
C GLN A 189 -20.70 19.70 9.18
N LEU A 190 -19.63 20.43 9.56
CA LEU A 190 -19.12 20.40 10.93
C LEU A 190 -20.16 20.89 11.94
N ASP A 191 -20.80 22.03 11.66
CA ASP A 191 -21.85 22.60 12.50
C ASP A 191 -23.04 21.63 12.66
N ALA A 192 -23.41 20.92 11.60
CA ALA A 192 -24.49 19.92 11.63
C ALA A 192 -24.14 18.72 12.51
N LEU A 193 -22.90 18.21 12.43
CA LEU A 193 -22.42 17.11 13.27
C LEU A 193 -22.35 17.51 14.76
N GLU A 194 -21.89 18.72 15.06
CA GLU A 194 -21.86 19.26 16.41
C GLU A 194 -23.27 19.44 16.99
N LYS A 195 -24.20 20.01 16.23
CA LYS A 195 -25.61 20.17 16.64
C LYS A 195 -26.30 18.83 16.87
N LYS A 196 -25.96 17.80 16.10
CA LYS A 196 -26.46 16.44 16.27
C LYS A 196 -26.01 15.82 17.61
N GLY A 197 -24.90 16.30 18.19
CA GLY A 197 -24.36 15.74 19.45
C GLY A 197 -23.94 14.27 19.31
N THR A 198 -23.43 13.88 18.14
CA THR A 198 -23.06 12.50 17.81
C THR A 198 -21.99 11.94 18.75
N THR A 199 -22.14 10.69 19.19
CA THR A 199 -21.11 9.97 19.97
C THR A 199 -20.26 9.06 19.10
N ASP A 200 -20.48 9.04 17.79
CA ASP A 200 -19.73 8.22 16.86
C ASP A 200 -18.25 8.68 16.80
N PRO A 201 -17.27 7.77 17.03
CA PRO A 201 -15.86 8.16 17.04
C PRO A 201 -15.36 8.74 15.71
N MET A 202 -15.93 8.32 14.58
CA MET A 202 -15.55 8.82 13.27
C MET A 202 -16.03 10.26 13.10
N ASP A 203 -17.29 10.53 13.42
CA ASP A 203 -17.84 11.89 13.41
C ASP A 203 -17.06 12.83 14.34
N GLN A 204 -16.71 12.37 15.55
CA GLN A 204 -15.88 13.13 16.49
C GLN A 204 -14.50 13.45 15.91
N SER A 205 -13.90 12.50 15.18
CA SER A 205 -12.64 12.72 14.48
C SER A 205 -12.78 13.73 13.34
N VAL A 206 -13.87 13.69 12.57
CA VAL A 206 -14.19 14.67 11.52
C VAL A 206 -14.30 16.08 12.12
N ILE A 207 -15.05 16.24 13.21
CA ILE A 207 -15.20 17.53 13.90
C ILE A 207 -13.84 18.06 14.33
N ARG A 208 -13.10 17.30 15.15
CA ARG A 208 -11.83 17.74 15.70
C ARG A 208 -10.82 18.08 14.60
N ARG A 209 -10.54 17.13 13.70
CA ARG A 209 -9.55 17.33 12.63
C ARG A 209 -9.99 18.42 11.67
N GLY A 210 -11.28 18.50 11.35
CA GLY A 210 -11.85 19.52 10.48
C GLY A 210 -11.71 20.93 11.06
N ARG A 211 -11.90 21.12 12.37
CA ARG A 211 -11.71 22.42 13.04
C ARG A 211 -10.23 22.79 13.18
N GLU A 212 -9.38 21.82 13.52
CA GLU A 212 -7.94 22.01 13.74
C GLU A 212 -7.10 22.05 12.45
N TRP A 213 -7.72 21.86 11.28
CA TRP A 213 -7.02 21.78 9.99
C TRP A 213 -6.17 23.03 9.70
N PRO A 214 -4.84 22.88 9.52
CA PRO A 214 -3.94 24.02 9.38
C PRO A 214 -3.56 24.34 7.92
N HIS A 215 -4.10 23.61 6.93
CA HIS A 215 -3.56 23.62 5.56
C HIS A 215 -4.48 24.27 4.50
N ASP A 216 -5.45 25.10 4.91
CA ASP A 216 -6.25 25.85 3.93
C ASP A 216 -5.37 26.70 3.02
N ASN A 217 -5.58 26.58 1.71
CA ASN A 217 -4.80 27.25 0.66
C ASN A 217 -3.30 26.95 0.66
N GLN A 218 -2.87 25.83 1.24
CA GLN A 218 -1.48 25.39 1.21
C GLN A 218 -1.25 24.28 0.17
N MET A 219 0.02 24.11 -0.21
CA MET A 219 0.48 23.04 -1.09
C MET A 219 1.31 22.05 -0.30
N ALA A 220 1.12 20.76 -0.56
CA ALA A 220 1.98 19.69 -0.09
C ALA A 220 3.17 19.52 -1.03
N GLU A 221 4.35 19.30 -0.46
CA GLU A 221 5.52 18.78 -1.18
C GLU A 221 5.42 17.26 -1.21
N VAL A 222 5.17 16.68 -2.37
CA VAL A 222 4.91 15.24 -2.53
C VAL A 222 6.11 14.60 -3.22
N PRO A 223 7.01 13.93 -2.48
CA PRO A 223 8.15 13.24 -3.07
C PRO A 223 7.70 11.95 -3.76
N VAL A 224 7.95 11.84 -5.07
CA VAL A 224 7.85 10.60 -5.83
C VAL A 224 9.26 10.18 -6.23
N GLN A 225 9.64 8.93 -5.96
CA GLN A 225 10.96 8.41 -6.27
C GLN A 225 10.87 7.05 -6.96
N VAL A 226 11.76 6.82 -7.91
CA VAL A 226 11.92 5.54 -8.59
C VAL A 226 13.37 5.08 -8.50
N LEU A 227 13.57 3.82 -8.12
CA LEU A 227 14.85 3.13 -8.17
C LEU A 227 14.76 2.01 -9.21
N ARG A 228 15.76 1.93 -10.10
CA ARG A 228 16.01 0.75 -10.94
C ARG A 228 17.06 -0.11 -10.28
N ILE A 229 16.74 -1.40 -10.15
CA ILE A 229 17.65 -2.46 -9.72
C ILE A 229 17.56 -3.56 -10.77
N GLY A 230 18.43 -3.50 -11.79
CA GLY A 230 18.38 -4.33 -12.99
C GLY A 230 16.99 -4.32 -13.62
N ASP A 231 16.30 -5.45 -13.54
CA ASP A 231 14.97 -5.71 -14.11
C ASP A 231 13.80 -5.20 -13.23
N VAL A 232 14.08 -4.70 -12.03
CA VAL A 232 13.07 -4.23 -11.07
C VAL A 232 13.03 -2.71 -11.01
N GLY A 233 11.85 -2.13 -11.22
CA GLY A 233 11.53 -0.75 -10.90
C GLY A 233 10.79 -0.66 -9.57
N LEU A 234 11.39 -0.04 -8.55
CA LEU A 234 10.75 0.27 -7.27
C LEU A 234 10.21 1.70 -7.32
N VAL A 235 8.90 1.87 -7.20
CA VAL A 235 8.22 3.18 -7.13
C VAL A 235 7.84 3.46 -5.68
N ALA A 236 8.29 4.59 -5.14
CA ALA A 236 8.00 5.02 -3.77
C ALA A 236 6.99 6.17 -3.76
N LEU A 237 5.88 5.98 -3.04
CA LEU A 237 4.77 6.93 -2.91
C LEU A 237 4.49 7.27 -1.41
N PRO A 238 4.25 8.55 -1.06
CA PRO A 238 4.28 9.04 0.33
C PRO A 238 2.92 9.09 1.06
N ALA A 239 2.07 8.08 0.89
CA ALA A 239 0.76 7.96 1.57
C ALA A 239 0.24 6.51 1.47
N GLU A 240 -0.95 6.20 1.99
CA GLU A 240 -1.66 4.96 1.68
C GLU A 240 -2.41 5.11 0.34
N ILE A 241 -2.03 4.31 -0.66
CA ILE A 241 -2.41 4.52 -2.06
C ILE A 241 -3.47 3.49 -2.47
N PHE A 242 -4.55 3.94 -3.10
CA PHE A 242 -5.57 3.02 -3.62
C PHE A 242 -5.04 2.19 -4.78
N VAL A 243 -5.49 0.95 -4.86
CA VAL A 243 -4.94 -0.07 -5.76
C VAL A 243 -4.96 0.30 -7.23
N ARG A 244 -5.98 1.07 -7.67
CA ARG A 244 -6.12 1.47 -9.09
C ARG A 244 -4.97 2.34 -9.57
N ILE A 245 -4.40 3.18 -8.69
CA ILE A 245 -3.21 3.98 -8.99
C ILE A 245 -2.01 3.06 -9.21
N GLY A 246 -1.85 2.04 -8.36
CA GLY A 246 -0.79 1.04 -8.51
C GLY A 246 -0.90 0.29 -9.84
N PHE A 247 -2.11 -0.10 -10.26
CA PHE A 247 -2.33 -0.72 -11.55
C PHE A 247 -2.00 0.19 -12.73
N GLU A 248 -2.37 1.47 -12.69
CA GLU A 248 -2.02 2.42 -13.75
C GLU A 248 -0.49 2.54 -13.89
N ILE A 249 0.24 2.63 -12.77
CA ILE A 249 1.71 2.68 -12.79
C ILE A 249 2.30 1.41 -13.39
N LYS A 250 1.81 0.23 -12.98
CA LYS A 250 2.30 -1.07 -13.48
C LYS A 250 2.02 -1.24 -14.97
N GLU A 251 0.83 -0.86 -15.45
CA GLU A 251 0.41 -0.96 -16.85
C GLU A 251 1.34 -0.19 -17.80
N TRP A 252 1.76 1.02 -17.39
CA TRP A 252 2.59 1.89 -18.23
C TRP A 252 4.09 1.73 -18.00
N SER A 253 4.50 0.94 -17.00
CA SER A 253 5.90 0.70 -16.70
C SER A 253 6.62 -0.04 -17.82
N LYS A 254 7.91 0.27 -17.99
CA LYS A 254 8.83 -0.46 -18.88
C LYS A 254 9.76 -1.40 -18.13
N ALA A 255 9.71 -1.39 -16.79
CA ALA A 255 10.45 -2.35 -15.99
C ALA A 255 9.81 -3.75 -16.15
N PRO A 256 10.59 -4.81 -16.38
CA PRO A 256 10.08 -6.19 -16.38
C PRO A 256 9.28 -6.52 -15.12
N ARG A 257 9.68 -5.98 -13.97
CA ARG A 257 8.95 -6.06 -12.70
C ARG A 257 8.81 -4.67 -12.08
N THR A 258 7.59 -4.31 -11.68
CA THR A 258 7.30 -2.99 -11.09
C THR A 258 6.69 -3.15 -9.72
N PHE A 259 7.47 -2.80 -8.71
CA PHE A 259 7.06 -2.82 -7.31
C PHE A 259 6.57 -1.42 -6.99
N VAL A 260 5.29 -1.30 -6.67
CA VAL A 260 4.72 -0.01 -6.21
C VAL A 260 4.65 -0.07 -4.70
N VAL A 261 5.34 0.87 -4.06
CA VAL A 261 5.57 0.90 -2.61
C VAL A 261 4.92 2.15 -2.05
N GLU A 262 3.88 1.95 -1.25
CA GLU A 262 3.22 3.03 -0.51
C GLU A 262 3.91 3.28 0.83
N LEU A 263 3.50 4.34 1.55
CA LEU A 263 4.09 4.73 2.85
C LEU A 263 5.61 4.94 2.80
N ALA A 264 6.13 5.40 1.67
CA ALA A 264 7.56 5.57 1.45
C ALA A 264 7.98 7.04 1.54
N ASN A 265 9.13 7.29 2.17
CA ASN A 265 9.81 8.58 2.34
C ASN A 265 9.10 9.63 3.21
N ASP A 266 7.79 9.82 3.10
CA ASP A 266 7.04 10.87 3.79
C ASP A 266 5.57 10.46 4.06
N GLY A 267 4.81 11.29 4.78
CA GLY A 267 3.40 11.12 5.09
C GLY A 267 2.59 12.37 4.73
N VAL A 268 2.37 12.59 3.43
CA VAL A 268 1.74 13.82 2.90
C VAL A 268 0.21 13.77 2.91
N SER A 269 -0.36 12.58 3.05
CA SER A 269 -1.78 12.30 3.21
C SER A 269 -1.94 11.01 4.01
N SER A 270 -3.08 10.81 4.68
CA SER A 270 -3.43 9.47 5.15
C SER A 270 -3.72 8.56 3.96
N TYR A 271 -4.70 8.89 3.12
CA TYR A 271 -5.03 8.15 1.91
C TYR A 271 -4.96 8.98 0.64
N VAL A 272 -4.69 8.32 -0.48
CA VAL A 272 -4.77 8.86 -1.84
C VAL A 272 -5.60 7.91 -2.71
N PRO A 273 -6.89 8.22 -2.93
CA PRO A 273 -7.73 7.49 -3.86
C PRO A 273 -7.47 7.89 -5.33
N ASP A 274 -7.93 7.08 -6.26
CA ASP A 274 -8.15 7.54 -7.64
C ASP A 274 -9.33 8.52 -7.70
N LEU A 275 -9.39 9.31 -8.77
CA LEU A 275 -10.35 10.42 -8.91
C LEU A 275 -11.80 9.95 -8.74
N ASP A 276 -12.16 8.79 -9.29
CA ASP A 276 -13.51 8.26 -9.21
C ASP A 276 -13.92 8.00 -7.74
N HIS A 277 -13.06 7.38 -6.94
CA HIS A 277 -13.34 7.17 -5.50
C HIS A 277 -13.18 8.45 -4.66
N ALA A 278 -12.37 9.41 -5.10
CA ALA A 278 -12.31 10.72 -4.47
C ALA A 278 -13.66 11.46 -4.59
N ASP A 279 -14.42 11.19 -5.66
CA ASP A 279 -15.69 11.85 -5.97
C ASP A 279 -16.93 11.02 -5.58
N ARG A 280 -16.87 9.67 -5.66
CA ARG A 280 -18.03 8.77 -5.51
C ARG A 280 -18.44 8.38 -4.10
N GLY A 281 -17.60 8.64 -3.09
CA GLY A 281 -18.00 8.48 -1.68
C GLY A 281 -17.11 7.59 -0.82
N ALA A 282 -17.71 7.04 0.23
CA ALA A 282 -17.06 6.18 1.23
C ALA A 282 -15.87 6.83 1.94
N TYR A 283 -14.79 6.07 2.18
CA TYR A 283 -13.66 6.56 2.97
C TYR A 283 -12.75 7.47 2.16
N GLY A 284 -12.42 7.16 0.90
CA GLY A 284 -11.52 7.98 0.08
C GLY A 284 -12.01 9.42 -0.17
N GLN A 285 -13.32 9.65 -0.14
CA GLN A 285 -13.88 11.00 -0.32
C GLN A 285 -13.66 11.92 0.89
N LYS A 286 -13.66 11.40 2.13
CA LYS A 286 -13.81 12.22 3.36
C LYS A 286 -12.65 13.20 3.55
N PRO A 287 -12.86 14.51 3.28
CA PRO A 287 -11.79 15.48 3.40
C PRO A 287 -11.27 15.53 4.83
N ILE A 288 -9.95 15.66 5.00
CA ILE A 288 -9.22 15.82 6.27
C ILE A 288 -9.22 14.56 7.15
N LEU A 289 -10.30 13.79 7.18
CA LEU A 289 -10.37 12.54 7.93
C LEU A 289 -9.46 11.47 7.32
N SER A 290 -9.63 11.20 6.03
CA SER A 290 -8.94 10.15 5.28
C SER A 290 -8.16 10.67 4.08
N ARG A 291 -8.53 11.83 3.52
CA ARG A 291 -7.83 12.41 2.38
C ARG A 291 -7.45 13.86 2.67
N TRP A 292 -6.16 14.15 2.64
CA TRP A 292 -5.62 15.48 2.96
C TRP A 292 -5.35 16.31 1.71
N LEU A 293 -5.03 15.65 0.60
CA LEU A 293 -4.77 16.30 -0.68
C LEU A 293 -6.05 16.47 -1.51
N ASP A 294 -5.98 17.28 -2.56
CA ASP A 294 -7.06 17.37 -3.55
C ASP A 294 -7.37 16.02 -4.23
N SER A 295 -8.44 15.97 -5.02
CA SER A 295 -8.90 14.72 -5.66
C SER A 295 -8.02 14.30 -6.84
N GLY A 296 -7.18 15.19 -7.36
CA GLY A 296 -6.24 14.93 -8.46
C GLY A 296 -4.91 14.33 -8.01
N ALA A 297 -4.62 14.32 -6.70
CA ALA A 297 -3.34 13.87 -6.15
C ALA A 297 -2.88 12.50 -6.67
N GLY A 298 -3.76 11.50 -6.69
CA GLY A 298 -3.43 10.15 -7.16
C GLY A 298 -2.99 10.13 -8.62
N ARG A 299 -3.65 10.92 -9.47
CA ARG A 299 -3.30 11.07 -10.88
C ARG A 299 -1.93 11.69 -11.06
N HIS A 300 -1.65 12.78 -10.34
CA HIS A 300 -0.35 13.46 -10.40
C HIS A 300 0.80 12.54 -9.97
N MET A 301 0.59 11.74 -8.92
CA MET A 301 1.58 10.75 -8.46
C MET A 301 1.82 9.65 -9.50
N ALA A 302 0.76 9.12 -10.11
CA ALA A 302 0.87 8.10 -11.16
C ALA A 302 1.64 8.60 -12.38
N ASP A 303 1.26 9.77 -12.91
CA ASP A 303 1.90 10.37 -14.08
C ASP A 303 3.40 10.63 -13.81
N ALA A 304 3.76 11.13 -12.62
CA ALA A 304 5.15 11.34 -12.24
C ALA A 304 5.93 10.02 -12.12
N ALA A 305 5.36 9.00 -11.48
CA ALA A 305 5.99 7.69 -11.35
C ALA A 305 6.27 7.05 -12.72
N ILE A 306 5.31 7.12 -13.65
CA ILE A 306 5.45 6.59 -15.01
C ILE A 306 6.59 7.31 -15.76
N GLN A 307 6.66 8.65 -15.65
CA GLN A 307 7.73 9.43 -16.26
C GLN A 307 9.10 9.06 -15.71
N LEU A 308 9.22 8.89 -14.39
CA LEU A 308 10.46 8.51 -13.72
C LEU A 308 10.88 7.08 -14.07
N LEU A 309 9.94 6.13 -14.16
CA LEU A 309 10.19 4.78 -14.66
C LEU A 309 10.72 4.81 -16.10
N TYR A 310 10.07 5.57 -16.99
CA TYR A 310 10.55 5.74 -18.36
C TYR A 310 11.96 6.33 -18.42
N GLN A 311 12.27 7.30 -17.57
CA GLN A 311 13.61 7.90 -17.49
C GLN A 311 14.68 6.86 -17.13
N VAL A 312 14.45 6.04 -16.10
CA VAL A 312 15.48 5.10 -15.61
C VAL A 312 15.55 3.79 -16.41
N PHE A 313 14.52 3.43 -17.18
CA PHE A 313 14.50 2.22 -18.02
C PHE A 313 14.75 2.46 -19.51
N VAL A 314 14.36 3.62 -20.04
CA VAL A 314 14.46 3.91 -21.48
C VAL A 314 15.49 4.99 -21.77
N LYS A 315 15.34 6.19 -21.20
CA LYS A 315 16.28 7.30 -21.48
C LYS A 315 17.70 7.05 -20.99
N ALA A 316 17.86 6.29 -19.90
CA ALA A 316 19.19 5.94 -19.40
C ALA A 316 19.94 4.93 -20.31
N ALA A 317 19.25 4.30 -21.26
CA ALA A 317 19.82 3.34 -22.20
C ALA A 317 20.15 3.94 -23.59
N GLU A 318 19.74 5.20 -23.84
CA GLU A 318 20.10 6.01 -25.02
C GLU A 318 21.39 6.81 -24.75
#